data_AF-A0A925JGR6-F1
#
_entry.id   AF-A0A925JGR6-F1
#
_cell.length_a   1.000
_cell.length_b   1.000
_cell.length_c   1.000
_cell.angle_alpha   90.00
_cell.angle_beta   90.00
_cell.angle_gamma   90.00
#
_symmetry.space_group_name_H-M   'P 1'
#
loop_
_entity.id
_entity.type
_entity.pdbx_description
1 polymer ?
#
loop_
_entity_poly.entity_id
_entity_poly.type
_entity_poly.pdbx_seq_one_letter_code
_entity_poly.pdbx_strand_id
1 'polypeptide(L)'
;LKNTDKQEIITAIKQVSAGKNFFSADVTTELMKGMNQVDDSPRLTNREIEIICLIEKELSNKQIADKLFISERTVETHRKNIFRKTATQSIVGLIKYAYDHKLI
;
A
#
# COMPACT_ATOMS: atom_id res chain seq x y z
N LEU A 1 -37.91 -17.81 -18.97
CA LEU A 1 -37.44 -16.46 -18.59
C LEU A 1 -36.44 -15.98 -19.65
N LYS A 2 -36.83 -15.06 -20.54
CA LYS A 2 -36.00 -14.55 -21.66
C LYS A 2 -36.27 -13.06 -21.94
N ASN A 3 -36.44 -12.25 -20.89
CA ASN A 3 -36.69 -10.80 -21.03
C ASN A 3 -35.80 -9.93 -20.10
N THR A 4 -35.07 -10.54 -19.17
CA THR A 4 -34.27 -9.81 -18.16
C THR A 4 -32.91 -9.36 -18.71
N ASP A 5 -32.25 -10.18 -19.54
CA ASP A 5 -30.94 -9.87 -20.16
C ASP A 5 -30.93 -8.57 -20.98
N LYS A 6 -32.03 -8.27 -21.69
CA LYS A 6 -32.05 -7.12 -22.61
C LYS A 6 -32.03 -5.79 -21.85
N GLN A 7 -32.64 -5.73 -20.67
CA GLN A 7 -32.69 -4.52 -19.86
C GLN A 7 -31.37 -4.27 -19.12
N GLU A 8 -30.68 -5.32 -18.67
CA GLU A 8 -29.35 -5.20 -18.07
C GLU A 8 -28.33 -4.67 -19.07
N ILE A 9 -28.34 -5.18 -20.31
CA ILE A 9 -27.42 -4.72 -21.36
C ILE A 9 -27.69 -3.25 -21.73
N ILE A 10 -28.96 -2.84 -21.86
CA ILE A 10 -29.30 -1.44 -22.15
C ILE A 10 -28.86 -0.53 -20.99
N THR A 11 -28.98 -1.00 -19.75
CA THR A 11 -28.56 -0.24 -18.56
C THR A 11 -27.04 -0.13 -18.50
N ALA A 12 -26.31 -1.21 -18.79
CA ALA A 12 -24.85 -1.23 -18.85
C ALA A 12 -24.31 -0.25 -19.90
N ILE A 13 -24.90 -0.24 -21.11
CA ILE A 13 -24.51 0.69 -22.18
C ILE A 13 -24.76 2.15 -21.77
N LYS A 14 -25.90 2.44 -21.14
CA LYS A 14 -26.20 3.80 -20.64
C LYS A 14 -25.25 4.24 -19.53
N GLN A 15 -24.85 3.33 -18.63
CA GLN A 15 -23.93 3.66 -17.53
C GLN A 15 -22.49 3.87 -18.01
N VAL A 16 -22.00 3.04 -18.95
CA VAL A 16 -20.68 3.22 -19.57
C VAL A 16 -20.64 4.51 -20.39
N SER A 17 -21.72 4.83 -21.11
CA SER A 17 -21.86 6.11 -21.84
C SER A 17 -21.85 7.34 -20.93
N ALA A 18 -22.17 7.18 -19.64
CA ALA A 18 -22.13 8.24 -18.64
C ALA A 18 -20.77 8.34 -17.93
N GLY A 19 -19.74 7.62 -18.40
CA GLY A 19 -18.41 7.58 -17.80
C GLY A 19 -18.34 6.81 -16.47
N LYS A 20 -19.38 6.03 -16.15
CA LYS A 20 -19.43 5.18 -14.95
C LYS A 20 -19.12 3.74 -15.34
N ASN A 21 -18.11 3.14 -14.73
CA ASN A 21 -17.78 1.75 -14.96
C ASN A 21 -18.91 0.85 -14.44
N PHE A 22 -19.58 0.13 -15.35
CA PHE A 22 -20.54 -0.91 -15.00
C PHE A 22 -19.77 -2.22 -14.76
N PHE A 23 -19.47 -2.51 -13.51
CA PHE A 23 -18.95 -3.80 -13.10
C PHE A 23 -20.13 -4.68 -12.64
N SER A 24 -20.14 -5.94 -13.05
CA SER A 24 -21.06 -6.94 -12.51
C SER A 24 -20.91 -6.98 -10.99
N ALA A 25 -21.98 -7.29 -10.25
CA ALA A 25 -21.91 -7.39 -8.79
C ALA A 25 -20.75 -8.30 -8.36
N ASP A 26 -20.54 -9.43 -9.04
CA ASP A 26 -19.44 -10.36 -8.80
C ASP A 26 -18.06 -9.71 -8.94
N VAL A 27 -17.82 -8.99 -10.05
CA VAL A 27 -16.57 -8.26 -10.31
C VAL A 27 -16.35 -7.16 -9.28
N THR A 28 -17.42 -6.49 -8.85
CA THR A 28 -17.35 -5.45 -7.81
C THR A 28 -16.97 -6.06 -6.46
N THR A 29 -17.49 -7.26 -6.15
CA THR A 29 -17.18 -7.98 -4.91
C THR A 29 -15.74 -8.51 -4.92
N GLU A 30 -15.24 -8.96 -6.07
CA GLU A 30 -13.86 -9.39 -6.26
C GLU A 30 -12.87 -8.22 -6.18
N LEU A 31 -13.23 -7.07 -6.76
CA LEU A 31 -12.47 -5.83 -6.63
C LEU A 31 -12.44 -5.35 -5.17
N MET A 32 -13.58 -5.41 -4.47
CA MET A 32 -13.65 -5.09 -3.03
C MET A 32 -12.90 -6.08 -2.14
N LYS A 33 -12.81 -7.36 -2.51
CA LYS A 33 -11.95 -8.35 -1.84
C LYS A 33 -10.46 -8.01 -2.00
N GLY A 34 -10.05 -7.49 -3.16
CA GLY A 34 -8.69 -6.97 -3.36
C GLY A 34 -8.39 -5.70 -2.55
N MET A 35 -9.41 -4.87 -2.27
CA MET A 35 -9.28 -3.62 -1.50
C MET A 35 -9.38 -3.83 0.02
N ASN A 36 -10.01 -4.92 0.48
CA ASN A 36 -10.15 -5.28 1.91
C ASN A 36 -9.06 -6.23 2.41
N GLN A 37 -7.98 -6.43 1.66
CA GLN A 37 -6.76 -7.02 2.23
C GLN A 37 -6.11 -5.99 3.15
N VAL A 38 -6.71 -5.85 4.32
CA VAL A 38 -6.06 -5.31 5.49
C VAL A 38 -4.97 -6.31 5.84
N ASP A 39 -3.80 -6.09 5.26
CA ASP A 39 -2.63 -6.92 5.39
C ASP A 39 -2.34 -7.19 6.87
N ASP A 40 -2.43 -8.47 7.27
CA ASP A 40 -2.10 -8.97 8.61
C ASP A 40 -0.58 -9.13 8.80
N SER A 41 0.18 -8.64 7.81
CA SER A 41 1.62 -8.42 7.87
C SER A 41 1.98 -7.59 9.12
N PRO A 42 3.08 -7.87 9.83
CA PRO A 42 3.45 -7.18 11.06
C PRO A 42 3.51 -5.68 10.81
N ARG A 43 2.46 -4.97 11.23
CA ARG A 43 2.25 -3.58 10.83
C ARG A 43 3.43 -2.75 11.29
N LEU A 44 4.16 -2.24 10.32
CA LEU A 44 5.10 -1.15 10.56
C LEU A 44 4.29 0.01 11.13
N THR A 45 4.82 0.62 12.18
CA THR A 45 4.23 1.83 12.73
C THR A 45 4.36 2.96 11.72
N ASN A 46 3.49 3.97 11.81
CA ASN A 46 3.56 5.15 10.93
C ASN A 46 4.97 5.77 10.92
N ARG A 47 5.64 5.77 12.07
CA ARG A 47 7.01 6.28 12.19
C ARG A 47 8.05 5.44 11.46
N GLU A 48 7.87 4.13 11.46
CA GLU A 48 8.74 3.22 10.72
C GLU A 48 8.54 3.36 9.21
N ILE A 49 7.29 3.54 8.75
CA ILE A 49 6.98 3.83 7.33
C ILE A 49 7.59 5.15 6.90
N GLU A 50 7.47 6.19 7.71
CA GLU A 50 8.07 7.50 7.43
C GLU A 50 9.60 7.39 7.28
N ILE A 51 10.25 6.62 8.16
CA ILE A 51 11.69 6.36 8.07
C ILE A 51 12.04 5.59 6.78
N ILE A 52 11.23 4.61 6.37
CA ILE A 52 11.43 3.89 5.10
C ILE A 52 11.36 4.84 3.90
N CYS A 53 10.38 5.74 3.85
CA CYS A 53 10.27 6.75 2.78
C CYS A 53 11.46 7.72 2.74
N LEU A 54 12.05 8.04 3.91
CA LEU A 54 13.26 8.86 3.95
C LEU A 54 14.52 8.08 3.52
N ILE A 55 14.56 6.77 3.79
CA ILE A 55 15.63 5.88 3.32
C ILE A 55 15.56 5.70 1.80
N GLU A 56 14.37 5.61 1.22
CA GLU A 56 14.16 5.59 -0.24
C GLU A 56 14.76 6.83 -0.92
N LYS A 57 14.68 7.98 -0.25
CA LYS A 57 15.28 9.25 -0.70
C LYS A 57 16.79 9.34 -0.43
N GLU A 58 17.44 8.21 -0.12
CA GLU A 58 18.87 8.08 0.17
C GLU A 58 19.38 8.99 1.30
N LEU A 59 18.52 9.34 2.26
CA LEU A 59 18.92 10.17 3.39
C LEU A 59 19.73 9.37 4.42
N SER A 60 20.80 9.99 4.92
CA SER A 60 21.60 9.45 6.03
C SER A 60 20.83 9.47 7.36
N ASN A 61 21.27 8.68 8.35
CA ASN A 61 20.64 8.64 9.67
C ASN A 61 20.58 10.03 10.32
N LYS A 62 21.63 10.83 10.15
CA LYS A 62 21.69 12.22 10.62
C LYS A 62 20.63 13.10 9.94
N GLN A 63 20.51 13.04 8.62
CA GLN A 63 19.49 13.81 7.88
C GLN A 63 18.06 13.37 8.23
N ILE A 64 17.85 12.08 8.45
CA ILE A 64 16.57 11.53 8.91
C ILE A 64 16.28 12.06 10.31
N ALA A 65 17.25 12.02 11.22
CA ALA A 65 17.14 12.53 12.57
C ALA A 65 16.76 14.02 12.59
N ASP A 66 17.43 14.84 11.76
CA ASP A 66 17.16 16.26 11.61
C ASP A 66 15.74 16.53 11.07
N LYS A 67 15.31 15.80 10.03
CA LYS A 67 13.95 15.94 9.45
C LYS A 67 12.85 15.52 10.41
N LEU A 68 13.12 14.49 11.20
CA LEU A 68 12.15 13.88 12.09
C LEU A 68 12.19 14.47 13.51
N PHE A 69 13.09 15.43 13.77
CA PHE A 69 13.33 16.07 15.07
C PHE A 69 13.57 15.06 16.21
N ILE A 70 14.37 14.03 15.93
CA ILE A 70 14.75 12.97 16.88
C ILE A 70 16.27 12.76 16.88
N SER A 71 16.78 11.98 17.83
CA SER A 71 18.22 11.66 17.85
C SER A 71 18.58 10.61 16.79
N GLU A 72 19.82 10.64 16.29
CA GLU A 72 20.35 9.62 15.37
C GLU A 72 20.23 8.21 15.95
N ARG A 73 20.49 8.06 17.26
CA ARG A 73 20.32 6.80 18.00
C ARG A 73 18.87 6.29 18.00
N THR A 74 17.90 7.21 18.00
CA THR A 74 16.48 6.86 17.88
C THR A 74 16.18 6.32 16.48
N VAL A 75 16.73 6.95 15.43
CA VAL A 75 16.62 6.47 14.05
C VAL A 75 17.22 5.07 13.90
N GLU A 76 18.41 4.82 14.44
CA GLU A 76 19.04 3.49 14.43
C GLU A 76 18.17 2.43 15.08
N THR A 77 17.54 2.77 16.21
CA THR A 77 16.62 1.88 16.93
C THR A 77 15.41 1.53 16.07
N HIS A 78 14.80 2.53 15.42
CA HIS A 78 13.72 2.30 14.47
C HIS A 78 14.16 1.44 13.28
N ARG A 79 15.33 1.70 12.68
CA ARG A 79 15.88 0.88 11.58
C ARG A 79 16.06 -0.58 11.99
N LYS A 80 16.61 -0.85 13.18
CA LYS A 80 16.73 -2.22 13.72
C LYS A 80 15.36 -2.89 13.88
N ASN A 81 14.36 -2.17 14.38
CA ASN A 81 13.01 -2.69 14.51
C ASN A 81 12.36 -2.95 13.15
N ILE A 82 12.56 -2.06 12.17
CA ILE A 82 12.12 -2.25 10.79
C ILE A 82 12.70 -3.52 10.23
N PHE A 83 14.03 -3.67 10.20
CA PHE A 83 14.70 -4.87 9.68
C PHE A 83 14.23 -6.16 10.35
N ARG A 84 14.01 -6.11 11.68
CA ARG A 84 13.46 -7.26 12.42
C ARG A 84 12.02 -7.58 12.00
N LYS A 85 11.17 -6.58 11.80
CA LYS A 85 9.76 -6.75 11.41
C LYS A 85 9.60 -7.19 9.95
N THR A 86 10.43 -6.65 9.05
CA THR A 86 10.41 -6.96 7.62
C THR A 86 11.24 -8.18 7.26
N ALA A 87 11.98 -8.76 8.21
CA ALA A 87 12.94 -9.84 8.01
C ALA A 87 13.99 -9.55 6.91
N THR A 88 14.29 -8.27 6.69
CA THR A 88 15.29 -7.84 5.69
C THR A 88 16.62 -7.56 6.37
N GLN A 89 17.72 -7.77 5.64
CA GLN A 89 19.10 -7.60 6.16
C GLN A 89 19.87 -6.46 5.48
N SER A 90 19.31 -5.89 4.42
CA SER A 90 19.95 -4.82 3.65
C SER A 90 18.94 -3.73 3.29
N ILE A 91 19.44 -2.51 3.05
CA ILE A 91 18.63 -1.38 2.60
C ILE A 91 17.92 -1.73 1.29
N VAL A 92 18.64 -2.35 0.34
CA VAL A 92 18.06 -2.79 -0.94
C VAL A 92 16.91 -3.78 -0.71
N GLY A 93 17.09 -4.75 0.20
CA GLY A 93 16.04 -5.69 0.57
C GLY A 93 14.84 -5.00 1.22
N LEU A 94 15.08 -3.98 2.05
CA LEU A 94 14.03 -3.17 2.68
C LEU A 94 13.23 -2.36 1.65
N ILE A 95 13.89 -1.74 0.68
CA ILE A 95 13.22 -0.99 -0.39
C ILE A 95 12.39 -1.92 -1.27
N LYS A 96 12.94 -3.09 -1.63
CA LYS A 96 12.18 -4.11 -2.37
C LYS A 96 10.93 -4.55 -1.59
N TYR A 97 11.09 -4.85 -0.30
CA TYR A 97 9.97 -5.19 0.58
C TYR A 97 8.91 -4.08 0.59
N ALA A 98 9.34 -2.82 0.67
CA ALA A 98 8.44 -1.67 0.73
C ALA A 98 7.62 -1.51 -0.56
N TYR A 99 8.21 -1.72 -1.75
CA TYR A 99 7.45 -1.75 -3.01
C TYR A 99 6.52 -2.96 -3.13
N ASP A 100 6.99 -4.16 -2.76
CA ASP A 100 6.20 -5.39 -2.83
C ASP A 100 4.92 -5.28 -1.96
N HIS A 101 5.00 -4.55 -0.84
CA HIS A 101 3.89 -4.34 0.10
C HIS A 101 3.20 -2.97 -0.06
N LYS A 102 3.50 -2.21 -1.12
CA LYS A 102 2.91 -0.88 -1.43
C LYS A 102 2.98 0.10 -0.26
N LEU A 103 4.08 0.07 0.49
CA LEU A 103 4.36 1.02 1.57
C LEU A 103 4.88 2.36 1.04
N ILE A 104 5.49 2.33 -0.16
CA ILE A 104 6.01 3.46 -0.96
C ILE A 104 5.73 3.21 -2.44
#